data_AF-A0A7R9MUA9-F1
#
_entry.id   AF-A0A7R9MUA9-F1
#
_cell.length_a   1.000
_cell.length_b   1.000
_cell.length_c   1.000
_cell.angle_alpha   90.00
_cell.angle_beta   90.00
_cell.angle_gamma   90.00
#
_symmetry.space_group_name_H-M   'P 1'
#
loop_
_entity.id
_entity.type
_entity.pdbx_description
1 polymer ?
#
loop_
_entity_poly.entity_id
_entity_poly.type
_entity_poly.pdbx_seq_one_letter_code
_entity_poly.pdbx_strand_id
1 'polypeptide(L)'
;MQALVKILQDYNLQTELEDGCRRVLVSDCYSLLQKLNRQHRRGVAIEDDYLCQGCQRKIFAREISYASDIIVFNCRHIFHENCLLATTGEFVCVICSAQQKSEFRIS
;
A
#
# COMPACT_ATOMS: atom_id res chain seq x y z
N MET A 1 33.01 -44.87 1.13
CA MET A 1 33.62 -43.60 0.67
C MET A 1 32.83 -42.92 -0.46
N GLN A 2 32.25 -43.65 -1.43
CA GLN A 2 31.46 -43.06 -2.54
C GLN A 2 30.17 -42.32 -2.10
N ALA A 3 29.48 -42.80 -1.06
CA ALA A 3 28.25 -42.17 -0.58
C ALA A 3 28.47 -40.75 0.00
N LEU A 4 29.59 -40.52 0.70
CA LEU A 4 29.93 -39.22 1.26
C LEU A 4 30.20 -38.19 0.15
N VAL A 5 30.94 -38.58 -0.89
CA VAL A 5 31.22 -37.72 -2.04
C VAL A 5 29.92 -37.32 -2.73
N LYS A 6 28.99 -38.27 -2.91
CA LYS A 6 27.68 -37.98 -3.49
C LYS A 6 26.87 -37.00 -2.63
N ILE A 7 26.85 -37.19 -1.31
CA ILE A 7 26.16 -36.27 -0.38
C ILE A 7 26.73 -34.84 -0.49
N LEU A 8 28.06 -34.70 -0.55
CA LEU A 8 28.71 -33.40 -0.69
C LEU A 8 28.40 -32.74 -2.05
N GLN A 9 28.34 -33.53 -3.12
CA GLN A 9 27.93 -33.04 -4.45
C GLN A 9 26.48 -32.58 -4.46
N ASP A 10 25.57 -33.37 -3.89
CA ASP A 10 24.15 -33.03 -3.78
C ASP A 10 23.95 -31.76 -2.92
N TYR A 11 24.73 -31.60 -1.84
CA TYR A 11 24.70 -30.38 -1.01
C TYR A 11 25.20 -29.14 -1.75
N ASN A 12 26.27 -29.26 -2.54
CA ASN A 12 26.75 -28.15 -3.36
C ASN A 12 25.69 -27.72 -4.38
N LEU A 13 25.03 -28.68 -5.03
CA LEU A 13 23.91 -28.40 -5.95
C LEU A 13 22.75 -27.68 -5.25
N GLN A 14 22.40 -28.10 -4.04
CA GLN A 14 21.37 -27.42 -3.24
C GLN A 14 21.78 -25.98 -2.90
N THR A 15 23.04 -25.77 -2.53
CA THR A 15 23.57 -24.43 -2.21
C THR A 15 23.54 -23.51 -3.43
N GLU A 16 23.92 -24.01 -4.60
CA GLU A 16 23.85 -23.26 -5.86
C GLU A 16 22.41 -22.91 -6.24
N LEU A 17 21.48 -23.87 -6.05
CA LEU A 17 20.06 -23.64 -6.29
C LEU A 17 19.49 -22.57 -5.35
N GLU A 18 19.83 -22.64 -4.06
CA GLU A 18 19.39 -21.67 -3.06
C GLU A 18 19.91 -20.26 -3.37
N ASP A 19 21.16 -20.12 -3.80
CA ASP A 19 21.70 -18.82 -4.23
C ASP A 19 20.96 -18.28 -5.46
N GLY A 20 20.71 -19.14 -6.45
CA GLY A 20 19.91 -18.81 -7.63
C GLY A 20 18.51 -18.31 -7.26
N CYS A 21 17.79 -19.04 -6.42
CA CYS A 21 16.45 -18.68 -5.93
C CYS A 21 16.48 -17.37 -5.13
N ARG A 22 17.48 -17.18 -4.26
CA ARG A 22 17.65 -15.95 -3.47
C ARG A 22 17.82 -14.75 -4.39
N ARG A 23 18.64 -14.86 -5.44
CA ARG A 23 18.87 -13.77 -6.40
C ARG A 23 17.60 -13.39 -7.15
N VAL A 24 16.79 -14.37 -7.58
CA VAL A 24 15.49 -14.13 -8.20
C VAL A 24 14.54 -13.43 -7.23
N LEU A 25 14.41 -13.95 -6.01
CA LEU A 25 13.52 -13.38 -4.99
C LEU A 25 13.88 -11.92 -4.66
N VAL A 26 15.18 -11.62 -4.48
CA VAL A 26 15.65 -10.26 -4.21
C VAL A 26 15.33 -9.33 -5.38
N SER A 27 15.52 -9.79 -6.62
CA SER A 27 15.19 -9.02 -7.82
C SER A 27 13.69 -8.72 -7.92
N ASP A 28 12.84 -9.70 -7.64
CA ASP A 28 11.39 -9.56 -7.65
C ASP A 28 10.93 -8.60 -6.56
N CYS A 29 11.40 -8.76 -5.32
CA CYS A 29 11.11 -7.87 -4.20
C CYS A 29 11.49 -6.42 -4.52
N TYR A 30 12.69 -6.20 -5.07
CA TYR A 30 13.12 -4.86 -5.47
C TYR A 30 12.23 -4.27 -6.58
N SER A 31 11.90 -5.07 -7.60
CA SER A 31 11.06 -4.65 -8.71
C SER A 31 9.65 -4.28 -8.26
N LEU A 32 9.07 -5.09 -7.36
CA LEU A 32 7.76 -4.83 -6.77
C LEU A 32 7.78 -3.58 -5.90
N LEU A 33 8.81 -3.43 -5.06
CA LEU A 33 8.98 -2.22 -4.24
C LEU A 33 9.10 -0.97 -5.11
N GLN A 34 9.86 -1.02 -6.20
CA GLN A 34 10.01 0.10 -7.12
C GLN A 34 8.68 0.44 -7.80
N LYS A 35 7.90 -0.57 -8.23
CA LYS A 35 6.56 -0.38 -8.80
C LYS A 35 5.61 0.26 -7.79
N LEU A 36 5.57 -0.26 -6.57
CA LEU A 36 4.76 0.28 -5.47
C LEU A 36 5.12 1.74 -5.19
N ASN A 37 6.42 2.03 -5.04
CA ASN A 37 6.90 3.38 -4.78
C ASN A 37 6.53 4.35 -5.90
N ARG A 38 6.67 3.94 -7.18
CA ARG A 38 6.22 4.73 -8.33
C ARG A 38 4.71 4.97 -8.30
N GLN A 39 3.90 3.98 -7.94
CA GLN A 39 2.45 4.13 -7.85
C GLN A 39 2.02 5.06 -6.71
N HIS A 40 2.65 4.95 -5.55
CA HIS A 40 2.36 5.79 -4.38
C HIS A 40 2.83 7.24 -4.53
N ARG A 41 3.90 7.49 -5.29
CA ARG A 41 4.42 8.84 -5.55
C ARG A 41 3.78 9.54 -6.75
N ARG A 42 3.00 8.82 -7.55
CA ARG A 42 2.26 9.42 -8.66
C ARG A 42 1.18 10.35 -8.12
N GLY A 43 1.05 11.53 -8.72
CA GLY A 43 -0.04 12.44 -8.42
C GLY A 43 -1.40 11.78 -8.64
N VAL A 44 -2.41 12.22 -7.90
CA VAL A 44 -3.80 11.76 -8.03
C VAL A 44 -4.59 12.85 -8.75
N ALA A 45 -5.22 12.49 -9.87
CA ALA A 45 -6.21 13.36 -10.50
C ALA A 45 -7.50 13.30 -9.69
N ILE A 46 -8.06 14.46 -9.37
CA ILE A 46 -9.34 14.61 -8.69
C ILE A 46 -10.20 15.51 -9.56
N GLU A 47 -11.41 15.06 -9.88
CA GLU A 47 -12.35 15.78 -10.74
C GLU A 47 -13.41 16.52 -9.89
N ASP A 48 -14.14 17.46 -10.50
CA ASP A 48 -15.12 18.31 -9.81
C ASP A 48 -16.33 17.56 -9.22
N ASP A 49 -16.53 16.32 -9.63
CA ASP A 49 -17.62 15.45 -9.18
C ASP A 49 -17.23 14.55 -8.01
N TYR A 50 -15.96 14.60 -7.57
CA TYR A 50 -15.53 13.85 -6.40
C TYR A 50 -16.19 14.38 -5.13
N LEU A 51 -16.71 13.46 -4.34
CA LEU A 51 -17.36 13.72 -3.05
C LEU A 51 -16.43 13.34 -1.90
N CYS A 52 -16.46 14.16 -0.84
CA CYS A 52 -15.82 13.85 0.42
C CYS A 52 -16.53 12.65 1.05
N GLN A 53 -15.77 11.60 1.33
CA GLN A 53 -16.33 10.37 1.90
C GLN A 53 -16.87 10.56 3.34
N GLY A 54 -16.44 11.61 4.05
CA GLY A 54 -16.91 11.93 5.40
C GLY A 54 -18.23 12.71 5.44
N CYS A 55 -18.40 13.72 4.58
CA CYS A 55 -19.58 14.60 4.59
C CYS A 55 -20.49 14.48 3.36
N GLN A 56 -20.10 13.69 2.35
CA GLN A 56 -20.82 13.44 1.10
C GLN A 56 -21.07 14.69 0.25
N ARG A 57 -20.29 15.77 0.45
CA ARG A 57 -20.33 17.00 -0.36
C ARG A 57 -19.17 17.03 -1.35
N LYS A 58 -19.27 17.86 -2.39
CA LYS A 58 -18.18 18.07 -3.36
C LYS A 58 -16.87 18.43 -2.65
N ILE A 59 -15.78 17.82 -3.08
CA ILE A 59 -14.44 18.04 -2.51
C ILE A 59 -13.98 19.47 -2.75
N PHE A 60 -14.20 19.98 -3.96
CA PHE A 60 -13.90 21.35 -4.31
C PHE A 60 -15.07 22.27 -3.95
N ALA A 61 -14.80 23.28 -3.12
CA ALA A 61 -15.72 24.39 -2.90
C ALA A 61 -15.56 25.40 -4.05
N ARG A 62 -16.68 25.96 -4.53
CA ARG A 62 -16.66 27.04 -5.55
C ARG A 62 -16.20 28.38 -4.98
N GLU A 63 -16.26 28.54 -3.66
CA GLU A 63 -15.91 29.76 -2.95
C GLU A 63 -14.70 29.50 -2.03
N ILE A 64 -13.69 30.36 -2.16
CA ILE A 64 -12.40 30.24 -1.45
C ILE A 64 -12.59 30.26 0.07
N SER A 65 -13.61 30.98 0.56
CA SER A 65 -13.98 31.08 1.98
C SER A 65 -14.33 29.73 2.63
N TYR A 66 -14.71 28.73 1.83
CA TYR A 66 -15.05 27.37 2.26
C TYR A 66 -14.04 26.34 1.76
N ALA A 67 -12.94 26.77 1.15
CA ALA A 67 -11.86 25.88 0.77
C ALA A 67 -11.21 25.32 2.04
N SER A 68 -11.13 24.00 2.11
CA SER A 68 -10.39 23.28 3.15
C SER A 68 -9.35 22.42 2.48
N ASP A 69 -8.26 22.13 3.19
CA ASP A 69 -7.23 21.24 2.67
C ASP A 69 -7.83 19.85 2.42
N ILE A 70 -7.32 19.20 1.38
CA ILE A 70 -7.83 17.93 0.89
C ILE A 70 -6.81 16.85 1.20
N ILE A 71 -7.27 15.79 1.84
CA ILE A 71 -6.45 14.63 2.17
C ILE A 71 -6.87 13.48 1.27
N VAL A 72 -5.91 13.00 0.49
CA VAL A 72 -6.06 11.83 -0.37
C VAL A 72 -5.21 10.71 0.17
N PHE A 73 -5.84 9.61 0.55
CA PHE A 73 -5.13 8.41 0.99
C PHE A 73 -4.62 7.59 -0.20
N ASN A 74 -3.59 6.77 0.02
CA ASN A 74 -3.09 5.83 -1.00
C ASN A 74 -4.14 4.78 -1.43
N CYS A 75 -5.15 4.52 -0.59
CA CYS A 75 -6.33 3.72 -0.95
C CYS A 75 -7.34 4.47 -1.82
N ARG A 76 -7.02 5.70 -2.27
CA ARG A 76 -7.85 6.58 -3.11
C ARG A 76 -9.10 7.16 -2.45
N HIS A 77 -9.33 6.93 -1.16
CA HIS A 77 -10.37 7.64 -0.43
C HIS A 77 -9.96 9.09 -0.16
N ILE A 78 -10.92 10.01 -0.33
CA ILE A 78 -10.69 11.45 -0.35
C ILE A 78 -11.61 12.10 0.68
N PHE A 79 -11.03 13.00 1.47
CA PHE A 79 -11.71 13.71 2.53
C PHE A 79 -11.26 15.17 2.57
N HIS A 80 -12.14 16.05 3.04
CA HIS A 80 -11.70 17.32 3.60
C HIS A 80 -10.90 17.05 4.88
N GLU A 81 -9.85 17.84 5.13
CA GLU A 81 -9.08 17.76 6.38
C GLU A 81 -10.01 17.87 7.59
N ASN A 82 -10.94 18.82 7.56
CA ASN A 82 -11.94 19.03 8.62
C ASN A 82 -12.95 17.88 8.77
N CYS A 83 -13.09 17.01 7.76
CA CYS A 83 -13.95 15.83 7.84
C CYS A 83 -13.21 14.62 8.45
N LEU A 84 -11.92 14.74 8.73
CA LEU A 84 -11.12 13.73 9.41
C LEU A 84 -10.92 14.14 10.87
N LEU A 85 -11.24 13.23 11.79
CA LEU A 85 -10.92 13.40 13.20
C LEU A 85 -9.47 12.95 13.41
N ALA A 86 -8.55 13.90 13.58
CA ALA A 86 -7.18 13.60 13.95
C ALA A 86 -7.10 13.31 15.46
N THR A 87 -7.40 12.08 15.87
CA THR A 87 -7.40 11.70 17.31
C THR A 87 -5.98 11.71 17.91
N THR A 88 -4.94 11.49 17.11
CA THR A 88 -3.55 11.31 17.56
C THR A 88 -2.50 11.95 16.64
N GLY A 89 -2.91 12.92 15.79
CA GLY A 89 -2.02 13.55 14.81
C GLY A 89 -1.73 12.70 13.56
N GLU A 90 -2.26 11.47 13.49
CA GLU A 90 -2.20 10.63 12.30
C GLU A 90 -3.55 10.61 11.59
N PHE A 91 -3.55 10.91 10.29
CA PHE A 91 -4.72 10.72 9.45
C PHE A 91 -4.83 9.24 9.06
N VAL A 92 -5.97 8.63 9.35
CA VAL A 92 -6.27 7.25 8.97
C VAL A 92 -7.53 7.24 8.12
N CYS A 93 -7.52 6.44 7.05
CA CYS A 93 -8.72 6.25 6.25
C CYS A 93 -9.76 5.44 7.04
N VAL A 94 -10.85 6.09 7.44
CA VAL A 94 -11.95 5.47 8.21
C VAL A 94 -12.68 4.36 7.46
N ILE A 95 -12.65 4.37 6.12
CA ILE A 95 -13.29 3.34 5.30
C ILE A 95 -12.47 2.05 5.35
N CYS A 96 -11.17 2.13 5.04
CA CYS A 96 -10.31 0.96 5.04
C CYS A 96 -10.08 0.39 6.45
N SER A 97 -10.09 1.24 7.48
CA SER A 97 -9.97 0.76 8.87
C SER A 97 -11.25 0.06 9.35
N ALA A 98 -12.42 0.44 8.84
CA ALA A 98 -13.67 -0.27 9.09
C ALA A 98 -13.73 -1.63 8.36
N GLN A 99 -13.28 -1.70 7.11
CA GLN A 99 -13.27 -2.93 6.31
C GLN A 99 -12.36 -4.03 6.89
N GLN A 100 -11.20 -3.66 7.44
CA GLN A 100 -10.30 -4.63 8.11
C GLN A 100 -10.94 -5.28 9.35
N LYS A 101 -11.87 -4.59 10.04
CA LYS A 101 -12.57 -5.17 11.20
C LYS A 101 -13.66 -6.18 10.81
N SER A 102 -14.17 -6.12 9.58
CA SER A 102 -15.16 -7.09 9.07
C SER A 102 -14.54 -8.40 8.57
N GLU A 103 -13.31 -8.36 8.05
CA GLU A 103 -12.62 -9.55 7.51
C GLU A 103 -12.14 -10.52 8.60
N PHE A 104 -11.92 -10.04 9.84
CA PHE A 104 -11.58 -10.88 11.00
C PHE A 104 -12.78 -11.55 11.68
N ARG A 105 -14.01 -11.40 11.17
CA ARG A 105 -15.22 -12.06 11.74
C ARG A 105 -15.63 -13.34 11.02
N ILE A 106 -14.82 -13.84 10.08
CA ILE A 106 -15.01 -15.13 9.42
C ILE A 106 -13.71 -15.92 9.53
N SER A 107 -13.42 -16.46 10.71
CA SER A 107 -12.42 -17.50 10.95
C SER A 107 -12.80 -18.25 12.22
#